data_AF-A0A1Y3D7H9-F1
#
_entry.id   AF-A0A1Y3D7H9-F1
#
_cell.length_a   1.000
_cell.length_b   1.000
_cell.length_c   1.000
_cell.angle_alpha   90.00
_cell.angle_beta   90.00
_cell.angle_gamma   90.00
#
_symmetry.space_group_name_H-M   'P 1'
#
loop_
_entity.id
_entity.type
_entity.pdbx_description
1 polymer ?
#
loop_
_entity_poly.entity_id
_entity_poly.type
_entity_poly.pdbx_seq_one_letter_code
_entity_poly.pdbx_strand_id
1 'polypeptide(L)'
;MSVIYKVSQFVQSVLDHITGAENPKLYFDQQGQLKDVIDKMPQLKQKYRPTPWLSNRHIHLLYFDVIKKKSVQLDYDHIEQLTMQDGGITAIAWYGYNLPQDTPTIVVMHTITGTPESMRELVKDLYEHTGWRIALCLRRGHAGLPMPVPRVSLFGFTDDLREQIACIQSEFPNSALYAVGSSAGTGLLVRYLGEEGERTPFKASFAMCPGYDTEVGFNNVHPFYTKIMTQKLFKAFIHPYESTWQNISSVKNVLTTKTLQQFQCEYFEMAGFQDYASYNQAINPVYVFENITIPLMILNAEDDPVCSIKNLEPYKPLIQQMKNIVVVTTKRGSHCGFYEGLRSKSWASRLIADFLKQY
;
A
#
# COMPACT_ATOMS: atom_id res chain seq x y z
N MET A 1 23.80 -24.00 31.68
CA MET A 1 23.86 -23.10 30.49
C MET A 1 25.29 -22.66 30.26
N SER A 2 25.88 -22.98 29.09
CA SER A 2 27.27 -22.68 28.73
C SER A 2 27.57 -21.17 28.72
N VAL A 3 28.80 -20.77 29.07
CA VAL A 3 29.29 -19.37 28.99
C VAL A 3 29.09 -18.78 27.59
N ILE A 4 29.25 -19.60 26.54
CA ILE A 4 29.06 -19.22 25.13
C ILE A 4 27.60 -18.79 24.88
N TYR A 5 26.63 -19.47 25.50
CA TYR A 5 25.21 -19.13 25.37
C TYR A 5 24.90 -17.77 26.01
N LYS A 6 25.47 -17.47 27.17
CA LYS A 6 25.29 -16.18 27.85
C LYS A 6 25.90 -15.03 27.07
N VAL A 7 27.09 -15.22 26.49
CA VAL A 7 27.74 -14.22 25.62
C VAL A 7 26.92 -13.97 24.36
N SER A 8 26.44 -15.03 23.70
CA SER A 8 25.58 -14.90 22.52
C SER A 8 24.27 -14.16 22.81
N GLN A 9 23.61 -14.44 23.95
CA GLN A 9 22.41 -13.72 24.36
C GLN A 9 22.68 -12.24 24.68
N PHE A 10 23.82 -11.94 25.31
CA PHE A 10 24.21 -10.56 25.58
C PHE A 10 24.45 -9.77 24.30
N VAL A 11 25.21 -10.32 23.35
CA VAL A 11 25.44 -9.71 22.03
C VAL A 11 24.12 -9.49 21.28
N GLN A 12 23.23 -10.48 21.27
CA GLN A 12 21.92 -10.36 20.64
C GLN A 12 21.05 -9.29 21.32
N SER A 13 21.10 -9.17 22.64
CA SER A 13 20.36 -8.14 23.38
C SER A 13 20.85 -6.73 23.04
N VAL A 14 22.18 -6.54 22.95
CA VAL A 14 22.78 -5.27 22.52
C VAL A 14 22.38 -4.94 21.08
N LEU A 15 22.45 -5.91 20.17
CA LEU A 15 22.01 -5.73 18.78
C LEU A 15 20.51 -5.40 18.69
N ASP A 16 19.65 -6.11 19.44
CA ASP A 16 18.21 -5.85 19.50
C ASP A 16 17.96 -4.40 19.97
N HIS A 17 18.68 -3.94 20.99
CA HIS A 17 18.55 -2.57 21.49
C HIS A 17 18.96 -1.51 20.45
N ILE A 18 20.13 -1.68 19.81
CA ILE A 18 20.66 -0.75 18.81
C ILE A 18 19.75 -0.69 17.56
N THR A 19 19.30 -1.85 17.09
CA THR A 19 18.47 -1.93 15.88
C THR A 19 17.01 -1.56 16.14
N GLY A 20 16.59 -1.50 17.40
CA GLY A 20 15.20 -1.25 17.77
C GLY A 20 14.31 -2.48 17.53
N ALA A 21 14.85 -3.69 17.69
CA ALA A 21 14.10 -4.91 17.58
C ALA A 21 13.09 -5.05 18.74
N GLU A 22 11.83 -5.20 18.40
CA GLU A 22 10.72 -5.25 19.35
C GLU A 22 9.60 -6.16 18.83
N ASN A 23 8.79 -6.67 19.74
CA ASN A 23 7.54 -7.33 19.34
C ASN A 23 6.61 -6.29 18.71
N PRO A 24 5.93 -6.62 17.61
CA PRO A 24 4.88 -5.77 17.07
C PRO A 24 3.79 -5.51 18.12
N LYS A 25 3.23 -4.31 18.13
CA LYS A 25 2.05 -3.96 18.94
C LYS A 25 0.80 -4.21 18.10
N LEU A 26 -0.25 -4.71 18.74
CA LEU A 26 -1.50 -5.06 18.08
C LEU A 26 -2.66 -4.25 18.68
N TYR A 27 -3.49 -3.69 17.81
CA TYR A 27 -4.72 -2.99 18.17
C TYR A 27 -5.87 -3.64 17.41
N PHE A 28 -6.75 -4.34 18.14
CA PHE A 28 -7.89 -5.06 17.60
C PHE A 28 -8.89 -5.35 18.72
N ASP A 29 -10.12 -5.71 18.36
CA ASP A 29 -11.11 -6.23 19.29
C ASP A 29 -10.67 -7.60 19.85
N GLN A 30 -10.37 -7.65 21.15
CA GLN A 30 -9.91 -8.87 21.84
C GLN A 30 -10.98 -9.98 21.89
N GLN A 31 -12.24 -9.64 21.68
CA GLN A 31 -13.36 -10.59 21.59
C GLN A 31 -13.83 -10.79 20.14
N GLY A 32 -13.14 -10.16 19.17
CA GLY A 32 -13.47 -10.17 17.76
C GLY A 32 -12.97 -11.40 17.03
N GLN A 33 -13.47 -11.59 15.81
CA GLN A 33 -13.18 -12.75 14.96
C GLN A 33 -11.71 -12.88 14.54
N LEU A 34 -10.92 -11.81 14.61
CA LEU A 34 -9.50 -11.84 14.25
C LEU A 34 -8.60 -12.44 15.34
N LYS A 35 -9.08 -12.62 16.56
CA LYS A 35 -8.26 -13.14 17.66
C LYS A 35 -7.65 -14.51 17.33
N ASP A 36 -8.46 -15.45 16.85
CA ASP A 36 -8.01 -16.80 16.52
C ASP A 36 -7.03 -16.82 15.35
N VAL A 37 -7.19 -15.89 14.41
CA VAL A 37 -6.30 -15.70 13.27
C VAL A 37 -4.94 -15.18 13.74
N ILE A 38 -4.92 -14.13 14.56
CA ILE A 38 -3.71 -13.57 15.17
C ILE A 38 -2.97 -14.64 15.98
N ASP A 39 -3.70 -15.51 16.69
CA ASP A 39 -3.10 -16.55 17.50
C ASP A 39 -2.37 -17.62 16.68
N LYS A 40 -2.75 -17.82 15.41
CA LYS A 40 -2.08 -18.72 14.46
C LYS A 40 -0.87 -18.07 13.77
N MET A 41 -0.60 -16.78 13.98
CA MET A 41 0.46 -16.05 13.30
C MET A 41 1.71 -15.90 14.18
N PRO A 42 2.71 -16.81 14.07
CA PRO A 42 3.89 -16.79 14.94
C PRO A 42 4.74 -15.52 14.78
N GLN A 43 4.72 -14.90 13.61
CA GLN A 43 5.46 -13.67 13.34
C GLN A 43 5.02 -12.50 14.23
N LEU A 44 3.74 -12.44 14.62
CA LEU A 44 3.22 -11.40 15.53
C LEU A 44 3.61 -11.65 17.00
N LYS A 45 4.08 -12.86 17.32
CA LYS A 45 4.50 -13.28 18.68
C LYS A 45 6.03 -13.20 18.87
N GLN A 46 6.75 -12.72 17.87
CA GLN A 46 8.22 -12.64 17.87
C GLN A 46 8.69 -11.22 17.59
N LYS A 47 9.90 -10.89 18.04
CA LYS A 47 10.50 -9.59 17.75
C LYS A 47 10.74 -9.45 16.25
N TYR A 48 10.21 -8.38 15.67
CA TYR A 48 10.69 -7.90 14.38
C TYR A 48 12.13 -7.39 14.57
N ARG A 49 13.06 -7.89 13.75
CA ARG A 49 14.48 -7.54 13.79
C ARG A 49 14.88 -6.83 12.51
N PRO A 50 14.91 -5.49 12.50
CA PRO A 50 15.30 -4.72 11.34
C PRO A 50 16.69 -5.14 10.84
N THR A 51 16.91 -5.09 9.53
CA THR A 51 18.26 -5.22 8.98
C THR A 51 19.18 -4.16 9.64
N PRO A 52 20.24 -4.55 10.36
CA PRO A 52 21.00 -3.62 11.21
C PRO A 52 21.57 -2.41 10.47
N TRP A 53 22.03 -2.62 9.24
CA TRP A 53 22.61 -1.59 8.37
C TRP A 53 21.57 -0.74 7.62
N LEU A 54 20.27 -1.05 7.75
CA LEU A 54 19.13 -0.26 7.23
C LEU A 54 18.27 0.35 8.34
N SER A 55 18.79 0.44 9.57
CA SER A 55 18.04 0.94 10.73
C SER A 55 17.69 2.44 10.69
N ASN A 56 18.17 3.19 9.69
CA ASN A 56 17.82 4.59 9.45
C ASN A 56 16.70 4.71 8.40
N ARG A 57 15.60 5.38 8.77
CA ARG A 57 14.41 5.59 7.92
C ARG A 57 14.71 6.18 6.53
N HIS A 58 15.72 7.05 6.40
CA HIS A 58 16.08 7.68 5.12
C HIS A 58 16.95 6.78 4.24
N ILE A 59 17.89 6.04 4.86
CA ILE A 59 18.73 5.05 4.15
C ILE A 59 17.84 3.95 3.57
N HIS A 60 16.76 3.59 4.27
CA HIS A 60 15.80 2.60 3.83
C HIS A 60 15.13 2.96 2.49
N LEU A 61 14.64 4.20 2.38
CA LEU A 61 13.99 4.68 1.15
C LEU A 61 14.98 4.79 -0.01
N LEU A 62 16.21 5.24 0.26
CA LEU A 62 17.27 5.30 -0.74
C LEU A 62 17.67 3.89 -1.21
N TYR A 63 17.78 2.93 -0.29
CA TYR A 63 18.11 1.54 -0.59
C TYR A 63 17.07 0.90 -1.51
N PHE A 64 15.79 1.12 -1.23
CA PHE A 64 14.70 0.66 -2.09
C PHE A 64 14.79 1.27 -3.50
N ASP A 65 14.83 2.60 -3.59
CA ASP A 65 14.81 3.33 -4.86
C ASP A 65 16.06 3.07 -5.73
N VAL A 66 17.23 2.82 -5.12
CA VAL A 66 18.52 2.74 -5.84
C VAL A 66 18.99 1.30 -6.04
N ILE A 67 18.82 0.42 -5.06
CA ILE A 67 19.41 -0.92 -5.07
C ILE A 67 18.37 -1.98 -5.41
N LYS A 68 17.31 -2.11 -4.60
CA LYS A 68 16.31 -3.18 -4.77
C LYS A 68 15.53 -3.05 -6.07
N LYS A 69 15.09 -1.84 -6.42
CA LYS A 69 14.41 -1.59 -7.70
C LYS A 69 15.23 -2.03 -8.91
N LYS A 70 16.56 -1.98 -8.82
CA LYS A 70 17.48 -2.38 -9.90
C LYS A 70 17.90 -3.85 -9.83
N SER A 71 17.96 -4.44 -8.64
CA SER A 71 18.48 -5.80 -8.44
C SER A 71 17.40 -6.88 -8.51
N VAL A 72 16.14 -6.55 -8.22
CA VAL A 72 15.03 -7.51 -8.33
C VAL A 72 14.64 -7.63 -9.80
N GLN A 73 14.95 -8.78 -10.38
CA GLN A 73 14.48 -9.18 -11.69
C GLN A 73 13.17 -9.96 -11.52
N LEU A 74 12.08 -9.36 -11.98
CA LEU A 74 10.78 -9.99 -12.14
C LEU A 74 10.15 -9.38 -13.37
N ASP A 75 9.77 -10.25 -14.30
CA ASP A 75 9.05 -9.88 -15.50
C ASP A 75 7.58 -10.28 -15.31
N TYR A 76 6.69 -9.31 -15.49
CA TYR A 76 5.25 -9.57 -15.55
C TYR A 76 4.98 -10.34 -16.84
N ASP A 77 4.26 -11.46 -16.75
CA ASP A 77 4.07 -12.38 -17.87
C ASP A 77 2.95 -11.95 -18.80
N HIS A 78 2.07 -11.06 -18.35
CA HIS A 78 1.01 -10.46 -19.16
C HIS A 78 0.70 -9.04 -18.67
N ILE A 79 0.44 -8.10 -19.60
CA ILE A 79 -0.05 -6.77 -19.26
C ILE A 79 -1.28 -6.51 -20.13
N GLU A 80 -2.42 -6.36 -19.48
CA GLU A 80 -3.70 -6.15 -20.12
C GLU A 80 -4.12 -4.69 -19.92
N GLN A 81 -4.21 -3.92 -21.01
CA GLN A 81 -4.72 -2.55 -20.95
C GLN A 81 -6.24 -2.57 -21.06
N LEU A 82 -6.91 -1.85 -20.15
CA LEU A 82 -8.36 -1.79 -20.08
C LEU A 82 -8.84 -0.38 -20.44
N THR A 83 -9.89 -0.29 -21.25
CA THR A 83 -10.62 0.95 -21.50
C THR A 83 -11.83 0.98 -20.57
N MET A 84 -11.83 1.92 -19.63
CA MET A 84 -12.89 2.11 -18.64
C MET A 84 -14.14 2.68 -19.30
N GLN A 85 -15.28 2.61 -18.61
CA GLN A 85 -16.57 3.05 -19.13
C GLN A 85 -16.58 4.53 -19.58
N ASP A 86 -15.84 5.40 -18.91
CA ASP A 86 -15.71 6.82 -19.26
C ASP A 86 -14.66 7.11 -20.36
N GLY A 87 -14.05 6.06 -20.93
CA GLY A 87 -12.97 6.15 -21.92
C GLY A 87 -11.58 6.31 -21.31
N GLY A 88 -11.44 6.34 -19.98
CA GLY A 88 -10.15 6.32 -19.30
C GLY A 88 -9.40 5.02 -19.54
N ILE A 89 -8.08 5.05 -19.36
CA ILE A 89 -7.22 3.88 -19.56
C ILE A 89 -6.59 3.46 -18.24
N THR A 90 -6.77 2.20 -17.89
CA THR A 90 -6.07 1.51 -16.79
C THR A 90 -5.39 0.26 -17.34
N ALA A 91 -4.70 -0.49 -16.50
CA ALA A 91 -4.17 -1.79 -16.91
C ALA A 91 -4.05 -2.74 -15.73
N ILE A 92 -3.91 -4.03 -16.01
CA ILE A 92 -3.55 -5.05 -15.04
C ILE A 92 -2.24 -5.70 -15.52
N ALA A 93 -1.19 -5.58 -14.69
CA ALA A 93 0.05 -6.29 -14.92
C ALA A 93 0.05 -7.58 -14.09
N TRP A 94 0.16 -8.71 -14.77
CA TRP A 94 0.00 -10.03 -14.19
C TRP A 94 1.34 -10.71 -13.92
N TYR A 95 1.36 -11.50 -12.86
CA TYR A 95 2.42 -12.46 -12.59
C TYR A 95 1.78 -13.79 -12.19
N GLY A 96 2.09 -14.85 -12.94
CA GLY A 96 1.39 -16.12 -12.85
C GLY A 96 0.06 -16.13 -13.62
N TYR A 97 -0.06 -15.40 -14.73
CA TYR A 97 -1.31 -15.32 -15.51
C TYR A 97 -1.82 -16.71 -15.92
N ASN A 98 -0.90 -17.56 -16.41
CA ASN A 98 -1.18 -18.93 -16.90
C ASN A 98 -1.25 -20.00 -15.80
N LEU A 99 -1.28 -19.63 -14.51
CA LEU A 99 -1.54 -20.58 -13.42
C LEU A 99 -2.95 -21.19 -13.54
N PRO A 100 -3.22 -22.36 -12.92
CA PRO A 100 -4.54 -22.98 -12.92
C PRO A 100 -5.67 -21.98 -12.58
N GLN A 101 -6.81 -22.13 -13.26
CA GLN A 101 -7.93 -21.19 -13.22
C GLN A 101 -8.50 -20.91 -11.82
N ASP A 102 -8.41 -21.88 -10.91
CA ASP A 102 -8.85 -21.82 -9.52
C ASP A 102 -7.76 -21.32 -8.55
N THR A 103 -6.53 -21.08 -9.03
CA THR A 103 -5.46 -20.49 -8.22
C THR A 103 -5.92 -19.14 -7.67
N PRO A 104 -5.83 -18.90 -6.35
CA PRO A 104 -6.20 -17.62 -5.78
C PRO A 104 -5.43 -16.45 -6.41
N THR A 105 -6.05 -15.28 -6.42
CA THR A 105 -5.47 -14.06 -7.00
C THR A 105 -5.34 -12.97 -5.95
N ILE A 106 -4.14 -12.41 -5.81
CA ILE A 106 -3.88 -11.21 -5.01
C ILE A 106 -3.95 -9.99 -5.92
N VAL A 107 -4.94 -9.15 -5.68
CA VAL A 107 -5.12 -7.87 -6.35
C VAL A 107 -4.31 -6.81 -5.61
N VAL A 108 -3.31 -6.24 -6.29
CA VAL A 108 -2.35 -5.32 -5.69
C VAL A 108 -2.61 -3.90 -6.15
N MET A 109 -2.78 -2.99 -5.19
CA MET A 109 -2.90 -1.55 -5.39
C MET A 109 -1.58 -0.87 -5.02
N HIS A 110 -0.96 -0.24 -6.02
CA HIS A 110 0.41 0.28 -5.92
C HIS A 110 0.53 1.65 -5.24
N THR A 111 1.77 2.08 -5.02
CA THR A 111 2.12 3.35 -4.37
C THR A 111 1.81 4.58 -5.24
N ILE A 112 2.00 5.79 -4.69
CA ILE A 112 1.60 7.07 -5.31
C ILE A 112 2.12 7.31 -6.74
N THR A 113 3.30 6.79 -7.07
CA THR A 113 3.89 6.80 -8.42
C THR A 113 4.33 5.40 -8.82
N GLY A 114 3.55 4.39 -8.42
CA GLY A 114 3.87 2.99 -8.63
C GLY A 114 3.90 2.62 -10.12
N THR A 115 4.81 1.72 -10.47
CA THR A 115 4.94 1.07 -11.78
C THR A 115 5.18 -0.43 -11.58
N PRO A 116 5.02 -1.27 -12.62
CA PRO A 116 5.42 -2.66 -12.56
C PRO A 116 6.82 -2.84 -11.98
N GLU A 117 7.80 -2.04 -12.41
CA GLU A 117 9.19 -2.09 -11.96
C GLU A 117 9.34 -1.76 -10.48
N SER A 118 8.62 -0.76 -9.97
CA SER A 118 8.72 -0.42 -8.54
C SER A 118 8.05 -1.45 -7.65
N MET A 119 7.11 -2.24 -8.17
CA MET A 119 6.35 -3.22 -7.39
C MET A 119 6.93 -4.64 -7.46
N ARG A 120 8.01 -4.87 -8.23
CA ARG A 120 8.63 -6.19 -8.45
C ARG A 120 8.96 -6.95 -7.17
N GLU A 121 9.52 -6.28 -6.16
CA GLU A 121 9.88 -6.94 -4.89
C GLU A 121 8.64 -7.46 -4.16
N LEU A 122 7.61 -6.63 -4.01
CA LEU A 122 6.37 -7.04 -3.36
C LEU A 122 5.71 -8.19 -4.13
N VAL A 123 5.59 -8.07 -5.45
CA VAL A 123 4.97 -9.11 -6.29
C VAL A 123 5.75 -10.42 -6.21
N LYS A 124 7.08 -10.36 -6.32
CA LYS A 124 7.95 -11.54 -6.22
C LYS A 124 7.80 -12.22 -4.87
N ASP A 125 7.91 -11.47 -3.78
CA ASP A 125 7.86 -12.04 -2.44
C ASP A 125 6.47 -12.62 -2.13
N LEU A 126 5.38 -11.94 -2.53
CA LEU A 126 4.03 -12.47 -2.39
C LEU A 126 3.87 -13.78 -3.15
N TYR A 127 4.33 -13.84 -4.40
CA TYR A 127 4.32 -15.07 -5.19
C TYR A 127 5.15 -16.18 -4.54
N GLU A 128 6.39 -15.91 -4.11
CA GLU A 128 7.26 -16.90 -3.47
C GLU A 128 6.65 -17.46 -2.17
N HIS A 129 5.94 -16.64 -1.41
CA HIS A 129 5.31 -17.06 -0.17
C HIS A 129 3.96 -17.76 -0.36
N THR A 130 3.26 -17.51 -1.47
CA THR A 130 1.88 -17.99 -1.67
C THR A 130 1.72 -19.01 -2.78
N GLY A 131 2.46 -18.87 -3.87
CA GLY A 131 2.22 -19.55 -5.15
C GLY A 131 0.98 -19.04 -5.88
N TRP A 132 0.42 -17.90 -5.46
CA TRP A 132 -0.84 -17.35 -5.99
C TRP A 132 -0.60 -16.43 -7.17
N ARG A 133 -1.62 -16.27 -8.03
CA ARG A 133 -1.61 -15.30 -9.12
C ARG A 133 -1.59 -13.89 -8.54
N ILE A 134 -0.81 -12.99 -9.14
CA ILE A 134 -0.77 -11.59 -8.72
C ILE A 134 -1.29 -10.71 -9.85
N ALA A 135 -2.27 -9.86 -9.54
CA ALA A 135 -2.86 -8.87 -10.45
C ALA A 135 -2.51 -7.47 -9.95
N LEU A 136 -1.52 -6.83 -10.55
CA LEU A 136 -1.14 -5.46 -10.22
C LEU A 136 -2.03 -4.48 -10.99
N CYS A 137 -3.01 -3.89 -10.31
CA CYS A 137 -3.93 -2.91 -10.87
C CYS A 137 -3.23 -1.55 -11.04
N LEU A 138 -2.89 -1.23 -12.29
CA LEU A 138 -2.30 0.05 -12.68
C LEU A 138 -3.38 1.10 -12.90
N ARG A 139 -3.15 2.29 -12.35
CA ARG A 139 -4.10 3.41 -12.42
C ARG A 139 -3.83 4.30 -13.63
N ARG A 140 -4.81 5.13 -13.99
CA ARG A 140 -4.71 6.14 -15.05
C ARG A 140 -3.41 6.95 -14.93
N GLY A 141 -2.76 7.18 -16.07
CA GLY A 141 -1.52 7.98 -16.18
C GLY A 141 -0.27 7.36 -15.52
N HIS A 142 -0.37 6.18 -14.89
CA HIS A 142 0.78 5.48 -14.33
C HIS A 142 1.42 4.55 -15.35
N ALA A 143 2.69 4.18 -15.11
CA ALA A 143 3.43 3.22 -15.94
C ALA A 143 3.44 3.54 -17.45
N GLY A 144 3.30 4.82 -17.82
CA GLY A 144 3.26 5.26 -19.22
C GLY A 144 1.94 4.98 -19.95
N LEU A 145 0.87 4.59 -19.22
CA LEU A 145 -0.44 4.39 -19.81
C LEU A 145 -0.97 5.68 -20.45
N PRO A 146 -1.61 5.60 -21.62
CA PRO A 146 -2.27 6.76 -22.22
C PRO A 146 -3.27 7.39 -21.25
N MET A 147 -3.45 8.70 -21.34
CA MET A 147 -4.44 9.43 -20.55
C MET A 147 -5.31 10.28 -21.47
N PRO A 148 -6.24 9.65 -22.23
CA PRO A 148 -7.12 10.37 -23.15
C PRO A 148 -8.19 11.20 -22.41
N VAL A 149 -8.58 10.75 -21.21
CA VAL A 149 -9.47 11.47 -20.30
C VAL A 149 -8.61 12.25 -19.30
N PRO A 150 -8.79 13.58 -19.13
CA PRO A 150 -8.01 14.42 -18.22
C PRO A 150 -8.44 14.20 -16.77
N ARG A 151 -8.24 12.98 -16.26
CA ARG A 151 -8.63 12.55 -14.92
C ARG A 151 -7.56 11.64 -14.34
N VAL A 152 -6.73 12.20 -13.45
CA VAL A 152 -5.67 11.47 -12.74
C VAL A 152 -6.01 11.34 -11.27
N SER A 153 -5.69 10.20 -10.65
CA SER A 153 -5.84 10.03 -9.20
C SER A 153 -4.56 9.57 -8.54
N LEU A 154 -4.13 10.31 -7.51
CA LEU A 154 -3.00 9.94 -6.67
C LEU A 154 -3.31 8.72 -5.79
N PHE A 155 -4.57 8.58 -5.40
CA PHE A 155 -5.06 7.56 -4.49
C PHE A 155 -5.89 6.48 -5.18
N GLY A 156 -6.22 6.63 -6.47
CA GLY A 156 -7.10 5.75 -7.23
C GLY A 156 -8.57 6.19 -7.26
N PHE A 157 -9.34 5.58 -8.16
CA PHE A 157 -10.80 5.70 -8.22
C PHE A 157 -11.40 4.33 -7.96
N THR A 158 -12.42 4.25 -7.10
CA THR A 158 -13.08 2.97 -6.82
C THR A 158 -13.83 2.43 -8.02
N ASP A 159 -14.34 3.29 -8.91
CA ASP A 159 -14.97 2.88 -10.17
C ASP A 159 -14.01 2.14 -11.09
N ASP A 160 -12.80 2.68 -11.31
CA ASP A 160 -11.74 2.00 -12.06
C ASP A 160 -11.41 0.63 -11.45
N LEU A 161 -11.33 0.57 -10.12
CA LEU A 161 -11.03 -0.68 -9.43
C LEU A 161 -12.18 -1.70 -9.55
N ARG A 162 -13.45 -1.26 -9.53
CA ARG A 162 -14.61 -2.13 -9.78
C ARG A 162 -14.53 -2.76 -11.16
N GLU A 163 -14.22 -1.97 -12.18
CA GLU A 163 -14.07 -2.47 -13.56
C GLU A 163 -12.88 -3.44 -13.68
N GLN A 164 -11.74 -3.13 -13.05
CA GLN A 164 -10.59 -4.03 -13.00
C GLN A 164 -10.94 -5.36 -12.30
N ILE A 165 -11.63 -5.32 -11.16
CA ILE A 165 -12.05 -6.52 -10.43
C ILE A 165 -13.04 -7.34 -11.25
N ALA A 166 -13.99 -6.70 -11.92
CA ALA A 166 -14.94 -7.38 -12.80
C ALA A 166 -14.20 -8.10 -13.95
N CYS A 167 -13.17 -7.48 -14.53
CA CYS A 167 -12.30 -8.11 -15.51
C CYS A 167 -11.60 -9.35 -14.94
N ILE A 168 -11.00 -9.24 -13.75
CA ILE A 168 -10.33 -10.36 -13.06
C ILE A 168 -11.30 -11.51 -12.80
N GLN A 169 -12.51 -11.23 -12.34
CA GLN A 169 -13.53 -12.24 -12.07
C GLN A 169 -14.09 -12.88 -13.35
N SER A 170 -14.17 -12.13 -14.45
CA SER A 170 -14.56 -12.69 -15.74
C SER A 170 -13.50 -13.65 -16.29
N GLU A 171 -12.23 -13.30 -16.14
CA GLU A 171 -11.11 -14.09 -16.63
C GLU A 171 -10.85 -15.33 -15.76
N PHE A 172 -10.96 -15.19 -14.43
CA PHE A 172 -10.72 -16.26 -13.45
C PHE A 172 -11.90 -16.44 -12.49
N PRO A 173 -13.07 -16.92 -12.96
CA PRO A 173 -14.31 -16.94 -12.18
C PRO A 173 -14.27 -17.82 -10.93
N ASN A 174 -13.37 -18.80 -10.89
CA ASN A 174 -13.21 -19.71 -9.75
C ASN A 174 -12.07 -19.29 -8.80
N SER A 175 -11.34 -18.22 -9.11
CA SER A 175 -10.24 -17.73 -8.29
C SER A 175 -10.78 -16.98 -7.07
N ALA A 176 -10.42 -17.43 -5.86
CA ALA A 176 -10.61 -16.62 -4.66
C ALA A 176 -9.79 -15.32 -4.75
N LEU A 177 -10.39 -14.18 -4.38
CA LEU A 177 -9.73 -12.88 -4.44
C LEU A 177 -9.29 -12.40 -3.06
N TYR A 178 -8.10 -11.82 -3.02
CA TYR A 178 -7.51 -11.15 -1.87
C TYR A 178 -6.94 -9.81 -2.32
N ALA A 179 -6.83 -8.82 -1.43
CA ALA A 179 -6.34 -7.51 -1.81
C ALA A 179 -5.17 -7.04 -0.95
N VAL A 180 -4.21 -6.36 -1.58
CA VAL A 180 -3.05 -5.76 -0.91
C VAL A 180 -2.87 -4.33 -1.41
N GLY A 181 -3.02 -3.36 -0.50
CA GLY A 181 -2.68 -1.97 -0.75
C GLY A 181 -1.32 -1.62 -0.16
N SER A 182 -0.49 -0.88 -0.90
CA SER A 182 0.78 -0.35 -0.41
C SER A 182 0.82 1.17 -0.52
N SER A 183 1.15 1.87 0.59
CA SER A 183 1.21 3.34 0.63
C SER A 183 -0.11 3.95 0.11
N ALA A 184 -0.07 4.86 -0.87
CA ALA A 184 -1.27 5.45 -1.47
C ALA A 184 -2.30 4.42 -1.99
N GLY A 185 -1.87 3.21 -2.37
CA GLY A 185 -2.77 2.13 -2.77
C GLY A 185 -3.66 1.60 -1.64
N THR A 186 -3.28 1.81 -0.37
CA THR A 186 -4.17 1.50 0.76
C THR A 186 -5.38 2.41 0.79
N GLY A 187 -5.26 3.67 0.35
CA GLY A 187 -6.37 4.61 0.28
C GLY A 187 -7.45 4.08 -0.64
N LEU A 188 -7.06 3.66 -1.85
CA LEU A 188 -7.96 2.98 -2.78
C LEU A 188 -8.61 1.74 -2.16
N LEU A 189 -7.79 0.87 -1.55
CA LEU A 189 -8.26 -0.37 -0.94
C LEU A 189 -9.32 -0.11 0.12
N VAL A 190 -9.00 0.72 1.10
CA VAL A 190 -9.89 1.00 2.23
C VAL A 190 -11.15 1.69 1.75
N ARG A 191 -11.03 2.64 0.81
CA ARG A 191 -12.19 3.31 0.22
C ARG A 191 -13.11 2.31 -0.49
N TYR A 192 -12.55 1.45 -1.33
CA TYR A 192 -13.29 0.40 -2.03
C TYR A 192 -14.01 -0.54 -1.05
N LEU A 193 -13.28 -1.04 -0.04
CA LEU A 193 -13.86 -1.96 0.95
C LEU A 193 -15.01 -1.32 1.74
N GLY A 194 -14.89 -0.05 2.11
CA GLY A 194 -15.93 0.68 2.84
C GLY A 194 -17.14 1.04 1.97
N GLU A 195 -16.95 1.24 0.66
CA GLU A 195 -18.06 1.47 -0.28
C GLU A 195 -18.81 0.18 -0.65
N GLU A 196 -18.08 -0.93 -0.79
CA GLU A 196 -18.68 -2.23 -1.14
C GLU A 196 -19.29 -2.95 0.05
N GLY A 197 -18.69 -2.83 1.25
CA GLY A 197 -19.10 -3.58 2.42
C GLY A 197 -19.15 -5.08 2.11
N GLU A 198 -20.29 -5.72 2.37
CA GLU A 198 -20.53 -7.16 2.12
C GLU A 198 -20.47 -7.58 0.64
N ARG A 199 -20.58 -6.63 -0.31
CA ARG A 199 -20.54 -6.94 -1.75
C ARG A 199 -19.12 -7.16 -2.28
N THR A 200 -18.08 -6.84 -1.49
CA THR A 200 -16.70 -7.03 -1.92
C THR A 200 -16.43 -8.51 -2.21
N PRO A 201 -15.76 -8.86 -3.33
CA PRO A 201 -15.40 -10.24 -3.61
C PRO A 201 -14.15 -10.71 -2.84
N PHE A 202 -13.50 -9.81 -2.10
CA PHE A 202 -12.29 -10.12 -1.36
C PHE A 202 -12.57 -10.88 -0.08
N LYS A 203 -11.86 -11.99 0.14
CA LYS A 203 -11.95 -12.78 1.38
C LYS A 203 -11.23 -12.11 2.55
N ALA A 204 -10.06 -11.54 2.29
CA ALA A 204 -9.25 -10.83 3.26
C ALA A 204 -8.38 -9.79 2.54
N SER A 205 -8.01 -8.74 3.24
CA SER A 205 -7.25 -7.63 2.70
C SER A 205 -6.11 -7.17 3.62
N PHE A 206 -5.06 -6.61 3.03
CA PHE A 206 -3.93 -6.08 3.76
C PHE A 206 -3.59 -4.65 3.32
N ALA A 207 -3.44 -3.72 4.27
CA ALA A 207 -3.01 -2.36 4.03
C ALA A 207 -1.63 -2.08 4.65
N MET A 208 -0.61 -1.88 3.81
CA MET A 208 0.76 -1.59 4.25
C MET A 208 1.06 -0.09 4.21
N CYS A 209 1.42 0.49 5.35
CA CYS A 209 1.72 1.91 5.55
C CYS A 209 0.62 2.86 5.03
N PRO A 210 -0.62 2.77 5.52
CA PRO A 210 -1.69 3.63 5.05
C PRO A 210 -1.58 5.07 5.53
N GLY A 211 -2.14 5.99 4.73
CA GLY A 211 -2.71 7.25 5.22
C GLY A 211 -4.19 7.03 5.55
N TYR A 212 -4.59 7.34 6.78
CA TYR A 212 -5.95 7.14 7.30
C TYR A 212 -6.84 8.33 6.96
N ASP A 213 -6.35 9.53 7.25
CA ASP A 213 -7.02 10.78 6.93
C ASP A 213 -6.08 11.64 6.10
N THR A 214 -6.42 11.81 4.83
CA THR A 214 -5.61 12.54 3.86
C THR A 214 -5.63 14.04 4.07
N GLU A 215 -6.55 14.60 4.85
CA GLU A 215 -6.60 16.05 5.13
C GLU A 215 -5.51 16.47 6.10
N VAL A 216 -5.20 15.61 7.07
CA VAL A 216 -4.20 15.88 8.11
C VAL A 216 -2.91 15.10 7.89
N GLY A 217 -2.94 14.03 7.09
CA GLY A 217 -1.80 13.14 6.84
C GLY A 217 -0.61 13.87 6.25
N PHE A 218 -0.83 14.70 5.22
CA PHE A 218 0.26 15.40 4.53
C PHE A 218 0.93 16.50 5.35
N ASN A 219 0.26 17.04 6.39
CA ASN A 219 0.85 18.01 7.31
C ASN A 219 2.06 17.46 8.07
N ASN A 220 2.13 16.13 8.20
CA ASN A 220 3.14 15.46 8.99
C ASN A 220 4.23 14.80 8.13
N VAL A 221 4.17 14.94 6.80
CA VAL A 221 5.21 14.43 5.89
C VAL A 221 6.49 15.22 6.09
N HIS A 222 7.63 14.54 6.15
CA HIS A 222 8.91 15.20 6.34
C HIS A 222 9.17 16.27 5.25
N PRO A 223 9.62 17.50 5.60
CA PRO A 223 9.77 18.63 4.66
C PRO A 223 10.66 18.36 3.43
N PHE A 224 11.64 17.47 3.58
CA PHE A 224 12.48 17.02 2.46
C PHE A 224 11.69 16.15 1.47
N TYR A 225 10.90 15.19 1.97
CA TYR A 225 10.17 14.24 1.14
C TYR A 225 8.98 14.89 0.44
N THR A 226 8.24 15.77 1.11
CA THR A 226 7.10 16.46 0.49
C THR A 226 7.51 17.23 -0.77
N LYS A 227 8.68 17.90 -0.76
CA LYS A 227 9.20 18.60 -1.95
C LYS A 227 9.58 17.64 -3.08
N ILE A 228 10.33 16.59 -2.76
CA ILE A 228 10.80 15.60 -3.76
C ILE A 228 9.61 14.88 -4.39
N MET A 229 8.65 14.46 -3.57
CA MET A 229 7.46 13.76 -4.05
C MET A 229 6.61 14.66 -4.94
N THR A 230 6.40 15.93 -4.57
CA THR A 230 5.69 16.91 -5.43
C THR A 230 6.34 17.01 -6.81
N GLN A 231 7.68 17.11 -6.86
CA GLN A 231 8.41 17.14 -8.14
C GLN A 231 8.31 15.83 -8.91
N LYS A 232 8.27 14.67 -8.23
CA LYS A 232 8.00 13.37 -8.87
C LYS A 232 6.59 13.34 -9.47
N LEU A 233 5.58 13.94 -8.82
CA LEU A 233 4.21 14.01 -9.35
C LEU A 233 4.14 14.82 -10.65
N PHE A 234 4.80 15.98 -10.72
CA PHE A 234 4.85 16.77 -11.96
C PHE A 234 5.46 15.98 -13.12
N LYS A 235 6.59 15.32 -12.88
CA LYS A 235 7.27 14.48 -13.87
C LYS A 235 6.48 13.26 -14.29
N ALA A 236 5.66 12.70 -13.40
CA ALA A 236 4.88 11.50 -13.68
C ALA A 236 3.56 11.81 -14.38
N PHE A 237 2.86 12.88 -13.98
CA PHE A 237 1.44 13.07 -14.33
C PHE A 237 1.14 14.37 -15.07
N ILE A 238 2.03 15.37 -15.04
CA ILE A 238 1.77 16.65 -15.70
C ILE A 238 2.56 16.75 -17.00
N HIS A 239 3.89 16.73 -16.93
CA HIS A 239 4.77 16.91 -18.09
C HIS A 239 4.55 15.88 -19.22
N PRO A 240 4.32 14.58 -18.94
CA PRO A 240 4.11 13.62 -20.02
C PRO A 240 2.76 13.77 -20.75
N TYR A 241 1.83 14.54 -20.17
CA TYR A 241 0.44 14.63 -20.64
C TYR A 241 -0.01 16.08 -20.83
N GLU A 242 0.91 16.99 -21.15
CA GLU A 242 0.61 18.42 -21.31
C GLU A 242 -0.54 18.69 -22.30
N SER A 243 -0.66 17.88 -23.37
CA SER A 243 -1.75 17.97 -24.33
C SER A 243 -3.12 17.61 -23.72
N THR A 244 -3.17 16.56 -22.89
CA THR A 244 -4.38 16.17 -22.14
C THR A 244 -4.86 17.30 -21.22
N TRP A 245 -3.93 18.06 -20.68
CA TRP A 245 -4.20 19.10 -19.68
C TRP A 245 -4.55 20.48 -20.24
N GLN A 246 -4.55 20.68 -21.56
CA GLN A 246 -4.68 22.01 -22.19
C GLN A 246 -5.95 22.79 -21.79
N ASN A 247 -7.04 22.08 -21.48
CA ASN A 247 -8.33 22.68 -21.13
C ASN A 247 -8.61 22.71 -19.62
N ILE A 248 -7.66 22.26 -18.78
CA ILE A 248 -7.84 22.24 -17.32
C ILE A 248 -7.16 23.45 -16.71
N SER A 249 -7.96 24.34 -16.12
CA SER A 249 -7.51 25.68 -15.72
C SER A 249 -6.58 25.66 -14.49
N SER A 250 -6.84 24.77 -13.53
CA SER A 250 -6.05 24.59 -12.31
C SER A 250 -4.62 24.10 -12.54
N VAL A 251 -4.28 23.55 -13.71
CA VAL A 251 -2.93 23.01 -13.97
C VAL A 251 -1.84 24.07 -13.73
N LYS A 252 -2.13 25.33 -14.07
CA LYS A 252 -1.23 26.46 -13.80
C LYS A 252 -0.98 26.65 -12.31
N ASN A 253 -2.03 26.56 -11.48
CA ASN A 253 -1.92 26.68 -10.02
C ASN A 253 -1.18 25.47 -9.43
N VAL A 254 -1.52 24.26 -9.88
CA VAL A 254 -0.87 23.00 -9.47
C VAL A 254 0.65 23.06 -9.68
N LEU A 255 1.12 23.58 -10.82
CA LEU A 255 2.55 23.74 -11.11
C LEU A 255 3.29 24.73 -10.20
N THR A 256 2.58 25.60 -9.47
CA THR A 256 3.19 26.52 -8.48
C THR A 256 3.38 25.88 -7.10
N THR A 257 2.79 24.71 -6.86
CA THR A 257 2.81 24.03 -5.56
C THR A 257 4.21 23.53 -5.21
N LYS A 258 4.56 23.60 -3.92
CA LYS A 258 5.89 23.23 -3.41
C LYS A 258 5.86 22.03 -2.46
N THR A 259 4.68 21.67 -1.97
CA THR A 259 4.47 20.58 -1.02
C THR A 259 3.32 19.70 -1.50
N LEU A 260 3.31 18.44 -1.04
CA LEU A 260 2.24 17.49 -1.36
C LEU A 260 0.88 17.96 -0.87
N GLN A 261 0.85 18.63 0.29
CA GLN A 261 -0.38 19.22 0.81
C GLN A 261 -0.93 20.27 -0.16
N GLN A 262 -0.09 21.20 -0.62
CA GLN A 262 -0.50 22.21 -1.60
C GLN A 262 -0.94 21.56 -2.91
N PHE A 263 -0.21 20.56 -3.39
CA PHE A 263 -0.59 19.80 -4.58
C PHE A 263 -1.98 19.18 -4.42
N GLN A 264 -2.25 18.52 -3.29
CA GLN A 264 -3.53 17.88 -3.02
C GLN A 264 -4.69 18.90 -2.98
N CYS A 265 -4.46 20.08 -2.39
CA CYS A 265 -5.47 21.13 -2.32
C CYS A 265 -5.80 21.75 -3.68
N GLU A 266 -4.87 21.70 -4.65
CA GLU A 266 -5.03 22.35 -5.96
C GLU A 266 -5.41 21.38 -7.09
N TYR A 267 -5.09 20.08 -6.99
CA TYR A 267 -5.26 19.15 -8.11
C TYR A 267 -6.67 18.55 -8.26
N PHE A 268 -7.64 18.91 -7.40
CA PHE A 268 -8.97 18.30 -7.39
C PHE A 268 -9.68 18.34 -8.75
N GLU A 269 -9.52 19.43 -9.52
CA GLU A 269 -10.10 19.56 -10.87
C GLU A 269 -9.42 18.58 -11.84
N MET A 270 -8.10 18.38 -11.72
CA MET A 270 -7.37 17.34 -12.47
C MET A 270 -7.78 15.91 -12.08
N ALA A 271 -8.36 15.73 -10.89
CA ALA A 271 -8.97 14.48 -10.46
C ALA A 271 -10.46 14.35 -10.88
N GLY A 272 -11.00 15.34 -11.58
CA GLY A 272 -12.37 15.35 -12.10
C GLY A 272 -13.42 15.87 -11.11
N PHE A 273 -13.02 16.63 -10.08
CA PHE A 273 -13.93 17.19 -9.08
C PHE A 273 -14.11 18.70 -9.23
N GLN A 274 -15.25 19.21 -8.77
CA GLN A 274 -15.59 20.63 -8.87
C GLN A 274 -14.88 21.48 -7.82
N ASP A 275 -14.60 20.90 -6.66
CA ASP A 275 -13.95 21.57 -5.54
C ASP A 275 -13.17 20.57 -4.66
N TYR A 276 -12.33 21.10 -3.77
CA TYR A 276 -11.52 20.30 -2.86
C TYR A 276 -12.37 19.48 -1.86
N ALA A 277 -13.52 20.01 -1.42
CA ALA A 277 -14.35 19.35 -0.41
C ALA A 277 -14.99 18.07 -0.96
N SER A 278 -15.55 18.13 -2.18
CA SER A 278 -16.11 16.99 -2.91
C SER A 278 -15.05 15.95 -3.26
N TYR A 279 -13.87 16.39 -3.73
CA TYR A 279 -12.72 15.51 -3.95
C TYR A 279 -12.36 14.77 -2.65
N ASN A 280 -12.22 15.50 -1.55
CA ASN A 280 -11.80 14.93 -0.29
C ASN A 280 -12.84 13.94 0.27
N GLN A 281 -14.12 14.30 0.22
CA GLN A 281 -15.22 13.40 0.63
C GLN A 281 -15.23 12.09 -0.16
N ALA A 282 -14.88 12.15 -1.45
CA ALA A 282 -14.87 10.99 -2.34
C ALA A 282 -13.63 10.09 -2.16
N ILE A 283 -12.47 10.67 -1.86
CA ILE A 283 -11.19 9.94 -1.90
C ILE A 283 -10.67 9.56 -0.51
N ASN A 284 -11.00 10.33 0.52
CA ASN A 284 -10.45 10.11 1.86
C ASN A 284 -11.04 8.82 2.48
N PRO A 285 -10.20 7.83 2.83
CA PRO A 285 -10.68 6.52 3.29
C PRO A 285 -11.36 6.58 4.65
N VAL A 286 -11.06 7.59 5.48
CA VAL A 286 -11.66 7.72 6.83
C VAL A 286 -13.19 7.74 6.79
N TYR A 287 -13.79 8.33 5.76
CA TYR A 287 -15.24 8.52 5.66
C TYR A 287 -16.05 7.24 5.45
N VAL A 288 -15.40 6.14 5.08
CA VAL A 288 -16.04 4.84 4.84
C VAL A 288 -15.42 3.72 5.65
N PHE A 289 -14.43 4.02 6.49
CA PHE A 289 -13.63 3.03 7.19
C PHE A 289 -14.47 2.08 8.07
N GLU A 290 -15.51 2.62 8.73
CA GLU A 290 -16.41 1.84 9.60
C GLU A 290 -17.30 0.85 8.84
N ASN A 291 -17.45 1.02 7.53
CA ASN A 291 -18.31 0.17 6.69
C ASN A 291 -17.59 -1.10 6.20
N ILE A 292 -16.29 -1.25 6.48
CA ILE A 292 -15.53 -2.44 6.07
C ILE A 292 -16.07 -3.64 6.85
N THR A 293 -16.45 -4.70 6.13
CA THR A 293 -17.05 -5.90 6.73
C THR A 293 -16.13 -7.12 6.75
N ILE A 294 -15.13 -7.15 5.85
CA ILE A 294 -14.19 -8.28 5.73
C ILE A 294 -12.95 -8.11 6.62
N PRO A 295 -12.20 -9.19 6.89
CA PRO A 295 -10.90 -9.13 7.54
C PRO A 295 -9.91 -8.19 6.85
N LEU A 296 -9.43 -7.19 7.59
CA LEU A 296 -8.40 -6.25 7.17
C LEU A 296 -7.26 -6.20 8.20
N MET A 297 -6.05 -6.54 7.76
CA MET A 297 -4.83 -6.28 8.53
C MET A 297 -4.15 -5.01 8.03
N ILE A 298 -3.81 -4.13 8.96
CA ILE A 298 -3.14 -2.87 8.67
C ILE A 298 -1.76 -2.88 9.33
N LEU A 299 -0.71 -2.52 8.60
CA LEU A 299 0.66 -2.46 9.11
C LEU A 299 1.21 -1.03 9.04
N ASN A 300 1.70 -0.52 10.18
CA ASN A 300 2.39 0.78 10.26
C ASN A 300 3.76 0.65 10.93
N ALA A 301 4.68 1.53 10.56
CA ALA A 301 5.94 1.73 11.28
C ALA A 301 5.91 3.08 12.03
N GLU A 302 6.34 3.09 13.29
CA GLU A 302 6.43 4.32 14.10
C GLU A 302 7.47 5.31 13.54
N ASP A 303 8.46 4.82 12.78
CA ASP A 303 9.52 5.64 12.17
C ASP A 303 9.28 5.99 10.69
N ASP A 304 8.08 5.74 10.16
CA ASP A 304 7.67 6.08 8.80
C ASP A 304 7.74 7.61 8.56
N PRO A 305 8.59 8.09 7.62
CA PRO A 305 8.76 9.51 7.36
C PRO A 305 7.72 10.11 6.39
N VAL A 306 6.85 9.28 5.83
CA VAL A 306 5.79 9.66 4.87
C VAL A 306 4.42 9.57 5.55
N CYS A 307 4.06 8.40 6.08
CA CYS A 307 2.79 8.17 6.77
C CYS A 307 3.01 8.19 8.29
N SER A 308 2.95 9.38 8.88
CA SER A 308 3.16 9.55 10.32
C SER A 308 2.18 8.73 11.15
N ILE A 309 2.71 8.01 12.16
CA ILE A 309 1.89 7.23 13.10
C ILE A 309 0.86 8.08 13.85
N LYS A 310 1.06 9.40 13.94
CA LYS A 310 0.07 10.34 14.50
C LYS A 310 -1.27 10.31 13.76
N ASN A 311 -1.29 9.92 12.49
CA ASN A 311 -2.53 9.80 11.71
C ASN A 311 -3.36 8.56 12.10
N LEU A 312 -2.77 7.58 12.80
CA LEU A 312 -3.48 6.43 13.36
C LEU A 312 -4.09 6.74 14.74
N GLU A 313 -3.43 7.55 15.58
CA GLU A 313 -3.80 7.73 17.00
C GLU A 313 -5.29 8.04 17.23
N PRO A 314 -5.95 8.95 16.47
CA PRO A 314 -7.36 9.26 16.67
C PRO A 314 -8.31 8.07 16.46
N TYR A 315 -7.89 7.10 15.65
CA TYR A 315 -8.73 5.98 15.20
C TYR A 315 -8.51 4.69 16.00
N LYS A 316 -7.48 4.62 16.86
CA LYS A 316 -7.22 3.42 17.69
C LYS A 316 -8.43 2.97 18.52
N PRO A 317 -9.16 3.85 19.23
CA PRO A 317 -10.30 3.42 20.04
C PRO A 317 -11.41 2.78 19.19
N LEU A 318 -11.69 3.36 18.02
CA LEU A 318 -12.66 2.82 17.06
C LEU A 318 -12.21 1.44 16.55
N ILE A 319 -10.96 1.33 16.10
CA ILE A 319 -10.38 0.08 15.57
C ILE A 319 -10.45 -1.05 16.59
N GLN A 320 -10.25 -0.76 17.88
CA GLN A 320 -10.36 -1.76 18.95
C GLN A 320 -11.80 -2.24 19.22
N GLN A 321 -12.80 -1.62 18.61
CA GLN A 321 -14.20 -2.05 18.65
C GLN A 321 -14.64 -2.76 17.35
N MET A 322 -13.81 -2.68 16.30
CA MET A 322 -14.11 -3.31 15.02
C MET A 322 -13.68 -4.76 15.01
N LYS A 323 -14.64 -5.66 14.80
CA LYS A 323 -14.44 -7.12 14.89
C LYS A 323 -13.53 -7.67 13.80
N ASN A 324 -13.45 -6.97 12.66
CA ASN A 324 -12.83 -7.41 11.42
C ASN A 324 -11.55 -6.64 11.06
N ILE A 325 -11.03 -5.79 11.95
CA ILE A 325 -9.81 -5.01 11.69
C ILE A 325 -8.75 -5.26 12.77
N VAL A 326 -7.51 -5.44 12.34
CA VAL A 326 -6.33 -5.46 13.21
C VAL A 326 -5.29 -4.50 12.68
N VAL A 327 -4.78 -3.62 13.56
CA VAL A 327 -3.61 -2.80 13.28
C VAL A 327 -2.39 -3.38 13.98
N VAL A 328 -1.34 -3.59 13.21
CA VAL A 328 -0.01 -3.99 13.65
C VAL A 328 0.90 -2.77 13.54
N THR A 329 1.58 -2.40 14.63
CA THR A 329 2.63 -1.38 14.59
C THR A 329 3.98 -1.95 14.98
N THR A 330 5.02 -1.51 14.28
CA THR A 330 6.42 -1.82 14.63
C THR A 330 7.16 -0.53 14.94
N LYS A 331 8.15 -0.59 15.85
CA LYS A 331 9.01 0.56 16.16
C LYS A 331 9.82 1.04 14.96
N ARG A 332 10.18 0.10 14.08
CA ARG A 332 11.00 0.32 12.88
C ARG A 332 10.33 -0.29 11.68
N GLY A 333 10.58 0.27 10.51
CA GLY A 333 10.09 -0.27 9.24
C GLY A 333 10.22 0.73 8.09
N SER A 334 10.41 2.01 8.40
CA SER A 334 10.29 3.13 7.45
C SER A 334 8.97 3.02 6.64
N HIS A 335 8.91 3.69 5.49
CA HIS A 335 7.75 3.61 4.62
C HIS A 335 7.87 2.41 3.66
N CYS A 336 7.00 1.40 3.84
CA CYS A 336 6.89 0.19 3.01
C CYS A 336 8.13 -0.72 2.94
N GLY A 337 9.08 -0.58 3.87
CA GLY A 337 10.36 -1.28 3.73
C GLY A 337 10.48 -2.57 4.56
N PHE A 338 10.16 -2.53 5.85
CA PHE A 338 10.10 -3.68 6.78
C PHE A 338 11.13 -4.81 6.54
N TYR A 339 12.39 -4.50 6.25
CA TYR A 339 13.40 -5.53 6.01
C TYR A 339 13.95 -6.14 7.29
N GLU A 340 14.10 -7.46 7.28
CA GLU A 340 14.70 -8.23 8.37
C GLU A 340 15.95 -9.00 7.96
N GLY A 341 16.77 -9.27 8.97
CA GLY A 341 17.98 -10.08 8.84
C GLY A 341 19.07 -9.42 8.00
N LEU A 342 20.20 -10.11 7.84
CA LEU A 342 21.37 -9.58 7.13
C LEU A 342 21.17 -9.49 5.61
N ARG A 343 20.25 -10.28 5.05
CA ARG A 343 19.96 -10.36 3.61
C ARG A 343 18.81 -9.43 3.17
N SER A 344 18.27 -8.62 4.06
CA SER A 344 17.16 -7.71 3.78
C SER A 344 15.97 -8.40 3.10
N LYS A 345 15.45 -9.44 3.76
CA LYS A 345 14.19 -10.08 3.33
C LYS A 345 13.02 -9.25 3.84
N SER A 346 11.93 -9.18 3.08
CA SER A 346 10.73 -8.47 3.51
C SER A 346 10.03 -9.22 4.64
N TRP A 347 10.01 -8.63 5.84
CA TRP A 347 9.20 -9.12 6.95
C TRP A 347 7.71 -8.90 6.66
N ALA A 348 7.36 -7.78 6.03
CA ALA A 348 5.98 -7.44 5.68
C ALA A 348 5.38 -8.39 4.65
N SER A 349 6.10 -8.76 3.58
CA SER A 349 5.58 -9.67 2.55
C SER A 349 5.23 -11.05 3.12
N ARG A 350 6.06 -11.56 4.04
CA ARG A 350 5.75 -12.80 4.78
C ARG A 350 4.51 -12.63 5.66
N LEU A 351 4.38 -11.49 6.36
CA LEU A 351 3.18 -11.21 7.16
C LEU A 351 1.90 -11.20 6.33
N ILE A 352 1.95 -10.53 5.17
CA ILE A 352 0.85 -10.43 4.23
C ILE A 352 0.43 -11.84 3.81
N ALA A 353 1.37 -12.63 3.30
CA ALA A 353 1.09 -13.99 2.84
C ALA A 353 0.52 -14.88 3.94
N ASP A 354 1.10 -14.85 5.14
CA ASP A 354 0.65 -15.65 6.28
C ASP A 354 -0.77 -15.26 6.72
N PHE A 355 -1.12 -13.98 6.68
CA PHE A 355 -2.45 -13.47 7.00
C PHE A 355 -3.49 -13.89 5.96
N LEU A 356 -3.22 -13.65 4.67
CA LEU A 356 -4.16 -13.98 3.61
C LEU A 356 -4.45 -15.48 3.56
N LYS A 357 -3.46 -16.34 3.85
CA LYS A 357 -3.63 -17.80 3.89
C LYS A 357 -4.50 -18.33 5.05
N GLN A 358 -4.93 -17.49 5.98
CA GLN A 358 -5.85 -17.90 7.05
C GLN A 358 -7.33 -17.93 6.60
N TYR A 359 -7.62 -17.49 5.37
CA TYR A 359 -8.95 -17.37 4.77
C TYR A 359 -8.97 -18.01 3.38
#